data_AF-A0A6B2V3M2-F1
#
_entry.id   AF-A0A6B2V3M2-F1
#
_cell.length_a   1.000
_cell.length_b   1.000
_cell.length_c   1.000
_cell.angle_alpha   90.00
_cell.angle_beta   90.00
_cell.angle_gamma   90.00
#
_symmetry.space_group_name_H-M   'P 1'
#
loop_
_entity.id
_entity.type
_entity.pdbx_description
1 polymer ?
#
loop_
_entity_poly.entity_id
_entity_poly.type
_entity_poly.pdbx_seq_one_letter_code
_entity_poly.pdbx_strand_id
1 'polypeptide(L)' 'METWAHGQDVADALGAVRAPSDRLRHVVRIGVRARDFAFAVRGLPAPGEEFRVEVLAPSGAVWTYGPEDAA' A
#
# COMPACT_ATOMS: atom_id res chain seq x y z
N MET A 1 -9.65 8.64 -0.59
CA MET A 1 -9.37 7.19 -0.63
C MET A 1 -10.54 6.46 -1.25
N GLU A 2 -11.75 6.72 -0.74
CA GLU A 2 -13.06 6.27 -1.24
C GLU A 2 -13.15 6.18 -2.78
N THR A 3 -12.97 7.29 -3.51
CA THR A 3 -13.13 7.30 -4.98
C THR A 3 -12.13 6.39 -5.71
N TRP A 4 -10.95 6.15 -5.14
CA TRP A 4 -9.98 5.25 -5.75
C TRP A 4 -10.30 3.78 -5.45
N ALA A 5 -10.59 3.46 -4.18
CA ALA A 5 -10.90 2.11 -3.73
C ALA A 5 -12.20 1.61 -4.38
N HIS A 6 -13.28 2.38 -4.24
CA HIS A 6 -14.57 2.07 -4.86
C HIS A 6 -14.52 2.14 -6.39
N GLY A 7 -13.55 2.87 -6.96
CA GLY A 7 -13.33 2.89 -8.41
C GLY A 7 -12.82 1.55 -8.96
N GLN A 8 -12.16 0.73 -8.13
CA GLN A 8 -11.83 -0.65 -8.51
C GLN A 8 -13.07 -1.54 -8.45
N ASP A 9 -13.87 -1.44 -7.38
CA ASP A 9 -15.10 -2.23 -7.23
C ASP A 9 -16.09 -1.97 -8.38
N VAL A 10 -16.20 -0.72 -8.84
CA VAL A 10 -17.01 -0.37 -10.02
C VAL A 10 -16.45 -1.01 -11.29
N ALA A 11 -15.13 -1.00 -11.49
CA ALA A 11 -14.51 -1.61 -12.65
C ALA A 11 -14.74 -3.13 -12.67
N ASP A 12 -14.60 -3.77 -11.51
CA ASP A 12 -14.84 -5.20 -11.34
C ASP A 12 -16.32 -5.56 -11.62
N ALA A 13 -17.26 -4.78 -11.07
CA ALA A 13 -18.69 -4.95 -11.31
C ALA A 13 -19.09 -4.80 -12.78
N LEU A 14 -18.38 -3.96 -13.55
CA LEU A 14 -18.61 -3.73 -14.97
C LEU A 14 -17.74 -4.62 -15.89
N GLY A 15 -16.87 -5.47 -15.33
CA GLY A 15 -15.92 -6.29 -16.09
C GLY A 15 -14.86 -5.46 -16.86
N ALA A 16 -14.61 -4.22 -16.44
CA ALA A 16 -13.67 -3.32 -17.07
C ALA A 16 -12.25 -3.48 -16.50
N VAL A 17 -11.26 -3.61 -17.39
CA VAL A 17 -9.85 -3.65 -16.95
C VAL A 17 -9.29 -2.24 -16.83
N ARG A 18 -8.87 -1.87 -15.63
CA ARG A 18 -8.10 -0.65 -15.39
C ARG A 18 -6.62 -1.00 -15.36
N ALA A 19 -5.87 -0.54 -16.37
CA ALA A 19 -4.42 -0.74 -16.40
C ALA A 19 -3.76 -0.15 -15.14
N PRO A 20 -3.01 -0.95 -14.36
CA PRO A 20 -2.25 -0.45 -13.22
C PRO A 20 -1.27 0.63 -13.67
N SER A 21 -1.12 1.68 -12.86
CA SER A 21 -0.15 2.74 -13.10
C SER A 21 0.57 3.10 -11.81
N ASP A 22 1.66 3.84 -11.93
CA ASP A 22 2.47 4.29 -10.80
C ASP A 22 1.73 5.16 -9.77
N ARG A 23 0.49 5.58 -10.08
CA ARG A 23 -0.42 6.21 -9.09
C ARG A 23 -0.74 5.30 -7.91
N LEU A 24 -0.55 3.98 -8.05
CA LEU A 24 -0.64 3.01 -6.95
C LEU A 24 0.30 3.33 -5.78
N ARG A 25 1.37 4.11 -6.01
CA ARG A 25 2.27 4.58 -4.96
C ARG A 25 1.56 5.29 -3.81
N HIS A 26 0.47 6.00 -4.09
CA HIS A 26 -0.32 6.65 -3.06
C HIS A 26 -1.04 5.65 -2.15
N VAL A 27 -1.52 4.54 -2.70
CA VAL A 27 -2.17 3.46 -1.95
C VAL A 27 -1.15 2.72 -1.09
N VAL A 28 -0.02 2.36 -1.69
CA VAL A 28 1.11 1.74 -0.98
C VAL A 28 1.55 2.61 0.20
N ARG A 29 1.70 3.93 -0.01
CA ARG A 29 2.10 4.85 1.05
C ARG A 29 1.12 4.88 2.21
N ILE A 30 -0.19 4.77 1.95
CA ILE A 30 -1.21 4.71 3.01
C ILE A 30 -1.04 3.40 3.80
N GLY A 31 -0.90 2.27 3.12
CA GLY A 31 -0.68 0.97 3.76
C GLY A 31 0.54 0.97 4.69
N VAL A 32 1.69 1.48 4.20
CA VAL A 32 2.92 1.59 5.01
C VAL A 32 2.70 2.44 6.25
N ARG A 33 2.03 3.60 6.14
CA ARG A 33 1.79 4.48 7.30
C ARG A 33 0.73 3.96 8.26
N ALA A 34 -0.17 3.09 7.79
CA ALA A 34 -1.26 2.53 8.59
C ALA A 34 -0.85 1.26 9.36
N ARG A 35 0.38 0.75 9.19
CA ARG A 35 0.88 -0.47 9.85
C ARG A 35 0.57 -0.52 11.34
N ASP A 36 1.05 0.46 12.11
CA ASP A 36 0.90 0.46 13.57
C ASP A 36 -0.55 0.61 14.01
N PHE A 37 -1.29 1.40 13.25
CA PHE A 37 -2.73 1.51 13.45
C PHE A 37 -3.42 0.16 13.28
N ALA A 38 -3.01 -0.66 12.29
CA ALA A 38 -3.57 -2.00 12.08
C ALA A 38 -3.30 -2.95 13.27
N PHE A 39 -2.15 -2.84 13.94
CA PHE A 39 -1.88 -3.57 15.19
C PHE A 39 -2.77 -3.06 16.33
N ALA A 40 -2.82 -1.73 16.50
CA ALA A 40 -3.60 -1.09 17.56
C ALA A 40 -5.10 -1.45 17.49
N VAL A 41 -5.72 -1.41 16.31
CA VAL A 41 -7.15 -1.77 16.15
C VAL A 41 -7.43 -3.26 16.40
N ARG A 42 -6.41 -4.12 16.35
CA ARG A 42 -6.50 -5.54 16.70
C ARG A 42 -6.13 -5.83 18.15
N GLY A 43 -5.84 -4.81 18.96
CA GLY A 43 -5.39 -4.95 20.34
C GLY A 43 -4.02 -5.64 20.46
N LEU A 44 -3.20 -5.57 19.41
CA LEU A 44 -1.87 -6.17 19.35
C LEU A 44 -0.79 -5.10 19.53
N PRO A 45 0.35 -5.41 20.16
CA PRO A 45 1.49 -4.52 20.16
C PRO A 45 2.04 -4.38 18.74
N ALA A 46 2.25 -3.14 18.30
CA ALA A 46 2.97 -2.89 17.05
C ALA A 46 4.45 -3.25 17.24
N PRO A 47 5.11 -3.83 16.21
CA PRO A 47 6.54 -4.06 16.26
C PRO A 47 7.30 -2.72 16.38
N GLY A 48 8.28 -2.66 17.29
CA GLY A 48 9.04 -1.44 17.56
C GLY A 48 10.21 -1.19 16.59
N GLU A 49 10.61 -2.20 15.83
CA GLU A 49 11.65 -2.09 14.82
C GLU A 49 11.10 -1.42 13.55
N GLU A 50 11.97 -0.69 12.84
CA GLU A 50 11.65 -0.17 11.52
C GLU A 50 11.63 -1.32 10.50
N PHE A 51 10.87 -1.15 9.41
CA PHE A 51 10.72 -2.15 8.36
C PHE A 51 11.14 -1.55 7.03
N ARG A 52 11.75 -2.37 6.19
CA ARG A 52 11.97 -2.02 4.80
C ARG A 52 10.85 -2.58 3.94
N VAL A 53 10.11 -1.69 3.28
CA VAL A 53 9.08 -2.08 2.30
C VAL A 53 9.56 -1.67 0.91
N GLU A 54 9.76 -2.67 0.05
CA GLU A 54 10.12 -2.47 -1.35
C GLU A 54 8.99 -2.97 -2.25
N VAL A 55 8.57 -2.13 -3.19
CA VAL A 55 7.47 -2.43 -4.11
C VAL A 55 7.92 -2.18 -5.54
N LEU A 56 7.77 -3.19 -6.39
CA LEU A 56 7.96 -3.06 -7.83
C LEU A 56 6.74 -2.36 -8.44
N ALA A 57 6.97 -1.20 -9.04
CA ALA A 57 5.95 -0.42 -9.72
C ALA A 57 5.50 -1.06 -11.02
N PRO A 58 4.31 -0.71 -11.54
CA PRO A 58 3.91 -1.07 -12.91
C PRO A 58 4.92 -0.61 -13.97
N SER A 59 5.61 0.51 -13.76
CA SER A 59 6.69 0.99 -14.64
C SER A 59 8.01 0.22 -14.51
N GLY A 60 8.14 -0.68 -13.53
CA GLY A 60 9.40 -1.35 -13.19
C GLY A 60 10.29 -0.56 -12.21
N ALA A 61 9.93 0.67 -11.83
CA ALA A 61 10.63 1.39 -10.77
C ALA A 61 10.44 0.71 -9.40
N VAL A 62 11.44 0.77 -8.52
CA VAL A 62 11.30 0.29 -7.13
C VAL A 62 10.91 1.45 -6.22
N TRP A 63 9.87 1.28 -5.41
CA TRP A 63 9.51 2.21 -4.35
C TRP A 63 9.93 1.65 -3.02
N THR A 64 10.68 2.44 -2.27
CA THR A 64 11.29 2.04 -1.01
C THR A 64 10.75 2.88 0.14
N TYR A 65 10.42 2.24 1.24
CA TYR A 65 10.02 2.90 2.49
C TYR A 65 10.74 2.27 3.66
N GLY A 66 11.28 3.11 4.53
CA GLY A 66 12.09 2.69 5.69
C GLY A 66 13.59 2.60 5.38
N PRO A 67 14.42 2.48 6.43
CA PRO A 67 15.87 2.35 6.32
C PRO A 67 16.29 1.14 5.47
N GLU A 68 17.47 1.19 4.85
CA GLU A 68 18.01 0.08 4.04
C GLU A 68 18.44 -1.12 4.88
N ASP A 69 18.77 -0.89 6.15
CA ASP A 69 19.19 -1.88 7.14
C ASP A 69 18.05 -2.38 8.04
N ALA A 70 16.82 -1.94 7.79
CA ALA A 70 15.63 -2.41 8.48
C ALA A 70 15.24 -3.83 8.04
N ALA A 71 14.54 -4.55 8.93
CA ALA A 71 14.07 -5.91 8.69
C ALA A 71 13.02 -6.02 7.58
#